data_AF-A0A0T5VKF3-F1
#
_entry.id   AF-A0A0T5VKF3-F1
#
_cell.length_a   1.000
_cell.length_b   1.000
_cell.length_c   1.000
_cell.angle_alpha   90.00
_cell.angle_beta   90.00
_cell.angle_gamma   90.00
#
_symmetry.space_group_name_H-M   'P 1'
#
loop_
_entity.id
_entity.type
_entity.pdbx_description
1 polymer ?
#
loop_
_entity_poly.entity_id
_entity_poly.type
_entity_poly.pdbx_seq_one_letter_code
_entity_poly.pdbx_strand_id
1 'polypeptide(L)' 'MVTKEMGTIDYYNETEGFGKIRNDIGEEVLFYQSGPINGFNLKKGLKVSFELHQTLSIAINVLIVDPKD' A
#
# COMPACT_ATOMS: atom_id res chain seq x y z
N MET A 1 -15.75 1.53 -8.60
CA MET A 1 -16.14 0.87 -7.34
C MET A 1 -14.90 0.75 -6.47
N VAL A 2 -15.04 0.94 -5.16
CA VAL A 2 -13.94 0.78 -4.20
C VAL A 2 -14.23 -0.37 -3.24
N THR A 3 -13.21 -1.12 -2.87
CA THR A 3 -13.33 -2.21 -1.90
C THR A 3 -12.21 -2.09 -0.88
N LYS A 4 -12.53 -2.25 0.40
CA LYS A 4 -11.52 -2.19 1.45
C LYS A 4 -10.80 -3.53 1.54
N GLU A 5 -9.47 -3.48 1.49
CA GLU A 5 -8.60 -4.65 1.49
C GLU A 5 -7.44 -4.48 2.48
N MET A 6 -6.78 -5.59 2.75
CA MET A 6 -5.60 -5.70 3.58
C MET A 6 -4.47 -6.31 2.74
N GLY A 7 -3.24 -5.95 3.06
CA GLY A 7 -2.09 -6.48 2.38
C GLY A 7 -0.78 -6.12 3.04
N THR A 8 0.32 -6.44 2.36
CA THR A 8 1.67 -6.14 2.80
C THR A 8 2.42 -5.39 1.71
N ILE A 9 3.15 -4.32 2.06
CA ILE A 9 4.04 -3.65 1.12
C ILE A 9 5.12 -4.64 0.69
N ASP A 10 5.16 -4.98 -0.60
CA ASP A 10 6.19 -5.85 -1.16
C ASP A 10 7.37 -5.08 -1.78
N TYR A 11 7.10 -3.85 -2.21
CA TYR A 11 8.06 -2.94 -2.81
C TYR A 11 7.66 -1.48 -2.58
N TYR A 12 8.65 -0.62 -2.39
CA TYR A 12 8.48 0.83 -2.39
C TYR A 12 9.74 1.49 -2.96
N ASN A 13 9.54 2.45 -3.88
CA ASN A 13 10.58 3.34 -4.36
C ASN A 13 10.27 4.76 -3.89
N GLU A 14 11.06 5.26 -2.94
CA GLU A 14 10.91 6.61 -2.40
C GLU A 14 11.20 7.68 -3.47
N THR A 15 12.21 7.46 -4.32
CA THR A 15 12.60 8.40 -5.37
C THR A 15 11.49 8.59 -6.41
N GLU A 16 10.82 7.49 -6.79
CA GLU A 16 9.76 7.51 -7.80
C GLU A 16 8.36 7.71 -7.20
N GLY A 17 8.21 7.59 -5.87
CA GLY A 17 6.96 7.82 -5.17
C GLY A 17 5.88 6.77 -5.43
N PHE A 18 6.26 5.53 -5.74
CA PHE A 18 5.29 4.43 -5.90
C PHE A 18 5.75 3.16 -5.20
N GLY A 19 4.79 2.27 -4.95
CA GLY A 19 5.07 0.94 -4.43
C GLY A 19 4.04 -0.09 -4.87
N LYS A 20 4.24 -1.30 -4.38
CA LYS A 20 3.38 -2.45 -4.60
C LYS A 20 2.92 -3.03 -3.27
N ILE A 21 1.63 -3.28 -3.16
CA ILE A 21 1.03 -4.04 -2.07
C ILE A 21 0.71 -5.42 -2.61
N ARG A 22 1.12 -6.48 -1.90
CA ARG A 22 0.53 -7.80 -2.11
C ARG A 22 -0.67 -7.93 -1.19
N ASN A 23 -1.87 -8.03 -1.76
CA ASN A 23 -3.08 -8.19 -0.97
C ASN A 23 -3.16 -9.60 -0.35
N ASP A 24 -4.10 -9.82 0.57
CA ASP A 24 -4.18 -11.07 1.31
C ASP A 24 -4.60 -12.29 0.43
N ILE A 25 -5.09 -12.07 -0.80
CA ILE A 25 -5.34 -13.14 -1.79
C ILE A 25 -4.14 -13.39 -2.72
N GLY A 26 -3.06 -12.62 -2.58
CA GLY A 26 -1.78 -12.83 -3.29
C GLY A 26 -1.57 -11.99 -4.55
N GLU A 27 -2.49 -11.09 -4.88
CA GLU A 27 -2.38 -10.20 -6.05
C GLU A 27 -1.53 -8.96 -5.74
N GLU A 28 -0.80 -8.45 -6.74
CA GLU A 28 -0.05 -7.20 -6.65
C GLU A 28 -0.92 -6.01 -7.09
N VAL A 29 -0.98 -4.97 -6.24
CA VAL A 29 -1.68 -3.72 -6.50
C VAL A 29 -0.72 -2.56 -6.36
N LEU A 30 -0.73 -1.64 -7.33
CA LEU A 30 0.09 -0.42 -7.29
C LEU A 30 -0.50 0.62 -6.35
N PHE A 31 0.36 1.35 -5.65
CA PHE A 31 -0.01 2.56 -4.93
C PHE A 31 1.03 3.66 -5.20
N TYR A 32 0.58 4.91 -5.06
CA TYR A 32 1.43 6.09 -5.24
C TYR A 32 1.43 6.88 -3.94
N GLN A 33 2.62 7.17 -3.42
CA GLN A 33 2.82 7.95 -2.22
C GLN A 33 4.22 8.55 -2.21
N SER A 34 4.28 9.87 -2.06
CA SER A 34 5.51 10.61 -1.80
C SER A 34 5.59 10.91 -0.31
N GLY A 35 6.48 10.20 0.40
CA GLY A 35 6.73 10.40 1.83
C GLY A 35 5.92 9.50 2.76
N PRO A 36 5.96 9.78 4.08
CA PRO A 36 5.43 8.88 5.11
C PRO A 36 3.90 8.78 5.07
N ILE A 37 3.39 7.62 5.53
CA ILE A 37 1.96 7.37 5.75
C ILE A 37 1.72 7.27 7.25
N ASN A 38 0.78 8.06 7.77
CA ASN A 38 0.44 8.11 9.19
C ASN A 38 1.67 8.31 10.11
N GLY A 39 2.68 9.05 9.65
CA GLY A 39 3.91 9.31 10.39
C GLY A 39 5.00 8.24 10.27
N PHE A 40 4.75 7.14 9.54
CA PHE A 40 5.72 6.06 9.36
C PHE A 40 6.29 6.02 7.95
N ASN A 41 7.60 5.75 7.86
CA ASN A 41 8.28 5.56 6.58
C ASN A 41 7.82 4.25 5.92
N LEU A 42 7.65 4.31 4.60
CA LEU A 42 7.25 3.16 3.81
C LEU A 42 8.45 2.23 3.60
N LYS A 43 8.30 0.98 4.02
CA LYS A 43 9.28 -0.10 3.83
C LYS A 43 8.59 -1.40 3.48
N LYS A 44 9.32 -2.29 2.79
CA LYS A 44 8.86 -3.65 2.53
C LYS A 44 8.51 -4.37 3.84
N GLY A 45 7.43 -5.14 3.84
CA GLY A 45 6.99 -5.97 4.96
C GLY A 45 6.01 -5.31 5.93
N LEU A 46 5.64 -4.04 5.71
CA LEU A 46 4.61 -3.37 6.50
C LEU A 46 3.22 -3.87 6.10
N LYS A 47 2.39 -4.19 7.10
CA LYS A 47 0.97 -4.46 6.89
C LYS A 47 0.22 -3.15 6.69
N VAL A 48 -0.67 -3.14 5.71
CA VAL A 48 -1.46 -1.98 5.34
C VAL A 48 -2.93 -2.35 5.14
N SER A 49 -3.81 -1.37 5.38
CA SER A 49 -5.17 -1.36 4.85
C SER A 49 -5.26 -0.36 3.71
N PHE A 50 -6.06 -0.64 2.69
CA PHE A 50 -6.25 0.27 1.56
C PHE A 50 -7.63 0.09 0.94
N GLU A 51 -7.99 1.00 0.04
CA GLU A 51 -9.16 0.86 -0.83
C GLU A 51 -8.69 0.54 -2.26
N LEU A 52 -9.10 -0.62 -2.79
CA LEU A 52 -8.84 -0.99 -4.17
C LEU A 52 -9.81 -0.24 -5.10
N HIS A 53 -9.27 0.63 -5.95
CA HIS A 53 -10.03 1.25 -7.01
C HIS A 53 -10.08 0.34 -8.24
N GLN A 54 -11.10 -0.53 -8.32
CA GLN A 54 -11.19 -1.64 -9.28
C GLN A 54 -11.00 -1.26 -10.75
N THR A 55 -11.50 -0.10 -11.18
CA THR A 55 -11.39 0.35 -12.58
C THR A 55 -9.97 0.75 -12.97
N LEU A 56 -9.19 1.24 -11.98
CA LEU A 56 -7.82 1.71 -12.19
C LEU A 56 -6.79 0.67 -11.73
N SER A 57 -7.23 -0.36 -11.00
CA SER A 57 -6.38 -1.37 -10.38
C SER A 57 -5.26 -0.77 -9.51
N ILE A 58 -5.59 0.30 -8.78
CA ILE A 58 -4.70 0.96 -7.84
C ILE A 58 -5.27 0.94 -6.42
N ALA A 59 -4.38 0.93 -5.44
CA ALA A 59 -4.70 1.12 -4.05
C ALA A 59 -4.66 2.62 -3.71
N ILE A 60 -5.73 3.11 -3.10
CA ILE A 60 -5.85 4.47 -2.57
C ILE A 60 -6.13 4.40 -1.07
N ASN A 61 -6.01 5.53 -0.37
CA ASN A 61 -6.25 5.62 1.07
C ASN A 61 -5.46 4.56 1.86
N VAL A 62 -4.19 4.35 1.48
CA VAL A 62 -3.30 3.39 2.10
C VAL A 62 -2.96 3.87 3.51
N LEU A 63 -3.13 2.99 4.50
CA LEU A 63 -2.82 3.24 5.91
C LEU A 63 -1.97 2.09 6.44
N ILE A 64 -0.89 2.41 7.16
CA ILE A 64 -0.08 1.41 7.87
C ILE A 64 -0.85 0.97 9.12
N VAL A 65 -1.07 -0.34 9.27
CA VAL A 65 -1.85 -0.93 10.39
C VAL A 65 -0.97 -1.57 11.46
N ASP A 66 0.25 -1.98 11.09
CA ASP A 66 1.23 -2.57 12.00
C ASP A 66 2.60 -1.95 11.68
N PRO A 67 2.92 -0.81 12.31
CA PRO A 67 4.23 -0.21 12.18
C PRO A 67 5.23 -1.11 12.92
N LYS A 68 6.01 -1.88 12.16
CA LYS A 68 7.18 -2.53 12.73
C LYS A 68 8.22 -1.45 13.01
N ASP A 69 8.39 -1.09 14.28
CA ASP A 69 9.50 -0.23 14.76
C ASP A 69 10.84 -0.69 14.14
#